data_AF-A0A357NFM6-F1
#
_entry.id   AF-A0A357NFM6-F1
#
_cell.length_a   1.000
_cell.length_b   1.000
_cell.length_c   1.000
_cell.angle_alpha   90.00
_cell.angle_beta   90.00
_cell.angle_gamma   90.00
#
_symmetry.space_group_name_H-M   'P 1'
#
loop_
_entity.id
_entity.type
_entity.pdbx_description
1 polymer ?
#
loop_
_entity_poly.entity_id
_entity_poly.type
_entity_poly.pdbx_seq_one_letter_code
_entity_poly.pdbx_strand_id
1 'polypeptide(L)' 'LLKEIGSDSKAYAEAQRLLNLLSYFQPMDMELVPRNSILREFVGGSFL' A
#
# COMPACT_ATOMS: atom_id res chain seq x y z
N LEU A 1 -7.85 -4.87 -2.77
CA LEU A 1 -6.80 -5.90 -2.79
C LEU A 1 -6.57 -6.60 -1.43
N LEU A 2 -5.84 -6.03 -0.45
CA LEU A 2 -5.52 -6.78 0.80
C LEU A 2 -6.75 -7.12 1.66
N LYS A 3 -7.71 -6.20 1.77
CA LYS A 3 -8.95 -6.39 2.54
C LYS A 3 -9.93 -7.39 1.90
N GLU A 4 -9.73 -7.72 0.63
CA GLU A 4 -10.58 -8.66 -0.11
C GLU A 4 -10.12 -10.12 0.06
N ILE A 5 -8.96 -10.35 0.68
CA ILE A 5 -8.44 -11.69 0.92
C ILE A 5 -9.23 -12.33 2.06
N GLY A 6 -10.02 -13.35 1.73
CA GLY A 6 -10.82 -14.13 2.67
C GLY A 6 -10.01 -15.13 3.51
N SER A 7 -10.60 -15.61 4.61
CA SER A 7 -9.98 -16.54 5.55
C SER A 7 -9.68 -17.94 4.99
N ASP A 8 -10.30 -18.28 3.86
CA ASP A 8 -10.08 -19.50 3.09
C ASP A 8 -8.79 -19.45 2.24
N SER A 9 -8.23 -18.25 2.02
CA SER A 9 -6.98 -18.08 1.29
C SER A 9 -5.77 -18.41 2.16
N LYS A 10 -4.81 -19.14 1.59
CA LYS A 10 -3.48 -19.36 2.20
C LYS A 10 -2.73 -18.06 2.51
N ALA A 11 -3.08 -16.96 1.83
CA ALA A 11 -2.46 -15.65 2.04
C ALA A 11 -3.13 -14.83 3.16
N TYR A 12 -4.21 -15.32 3.80
CA TYR A 12 -4.98 -14.54 4.77
C TYR A 12 -4.14 -14.03 5.95
N ALA A 13 -3.30 -14.89 6.53
CA ALA A 13 -2.43 -14.52 7.65
C ALA A 13 -1.48 -13.36 7.28
N GLU A 14 -0.88 -13.43 6.09
CA GLU A 14 -0.01 -12.35 5.61
C GLU A 14 -0.79 -11.08 5.28
N ALA A 15 -2.00 -11.20 4.72
CA ALA A 15 -2.86 -10.05 4.46
C ALA A 15 -3.21 -9.30 5.74
N GLN A 16 -3.58 -10.02 6.82
CA GLN A 16 -3.85 -9.41 8.12
C GLN A 16 -2.59 -8.78 8.74
N ARG A 17 -1.43 -9.43 8.63
CA ARG A 17 -0.16 -8.88 9.11
C ARG A 17 0.18 -7.55 8.42
N LEU A 18 0.02 -7.48 7.10
CA LEU A 18 0.25 -6.26 6.32
C LEU A 18 -0.77 -5.17 6.63
N LEU A 19 -2.06 -5.52 6.77
CA LEU A 19 -3.11 -4.57 7.16
C LEU A 19 -2.83 -3.97 8.54
N ASN A 20 -2.41 -4.79 9.51
CA ASN A 20 -2.03 -4.32 10.84
C ASN A 20 -0.82 -3.38 10.78
N LEU A 21 0.21 -3.74 10.01
CA LEU A 21 1.37 -2.86 9.79
C LEU A 21 0.94 -1.51 9.20
N LEU A 22 0.11 -1.52 8.16
CA LEU A 22 -0.36 -0.31 7.51
C LEU A 22 -1.28 0.55 8.40
N SER A 23 -1.95 -0.06 9.38
CA SER A 23 -2.86 0.64 10.32
C SER A 23 -2.17 1.69 11.20
N TYR A 24 -0.85 1.58 11.38
CA TYR A 24 -0.06 2.54 12.15
C TYR A 24 0.23 3.84 11.38
N PHE A 25 -0.02 3.88 10.07
CA PHE A 25 0.30 5.03 9.23
C PHE A 25 -0.95 5.85 8.92
N GLN A 26 -0.83 7.16 9.02
CA GLN A 26 -1.87 8.08 8.56
C GLN A 26 -1.84 8.18 7.02
N PRO A 27 -3.01 8.33 6.37
CA PRO A 27 -3.06 8.66 4.96
C PRO A 27 -2.27 9.95 4.68
N MET A 28 -1.55 9.98 3.56
CA MET A 28 -0.74 11.12 3.13
C MET A 28 -1.10 11.47 1.69
N ASP A 29 -1.08 12.77 1.37
CA ASP A 29 -1.24 13.24 0.00
C ASP A 29 -0.04 12.85 -0.86
N MET A 30 -0.31 12.37 -2.08
CA MET A 30 0.70 12.01 -3.07
C MET A 30 1.56 13.20 -3.49
N GLU A 31 1.03 14.43 -3.44
CA GLU A 31 1.78 15.64 -3.78
C GLU A 31 3.05 15.82 -2.92
N LEU A 32 3.05 15.27 -1.70
CA LEU A 32 4.18 15.32 -0.77
C LEU A 32 5.32 14.36 -1.14
N VAL A 33 5.07 13.37 -2.01
CA VAL A 33 6.11 12.45 -2.46
C VAL A 33 7.04 13.18 -3.44
N PRO A 34 8.36 13.24 -3.22
CA PRO A 34 9.28 13.93 -4.12
C PRO A 34 9.17 13.46 -5.58
N ARG A 35 9.29 14.38 -6.54
CA ARG A 35 9.13 14.07 -7.98
C ARG A 35 10.14 13.06 -8.53
N ASN A 36 11.33 13.01 -7.94
CA ASN A 36 12.40 12.06 -8.27
C ASN A 36 12.37 10.79 -7.42
N SER A 37 11.32 10.56 -6.63
CA SER A 37 11.19 9.35 -5.81
C SER A 37 10.70 8.17 -6.64
N ILE A 38 11.37 7.03 -6.50
CA ILE A 38 10.94 5.74 -7.06
C ILE A 38 9.51 5.37 -6.62
N LEU A 39 9.04 5.86 -5.47
CA LEU A 39 7.70 5.57 -4.97
C LEU A 39 6.60 6.03 -5.94
N ARG A 40 6.84 7.09 -6.74
CA ARG A 40 5.89 7.60 -7.73
C ARG A 40 5.57 6.59 -8.86
N GLU A 41 6.45 5.62 -9.11
CA GLU A 41 6.17 4.50 -10.02
C GLU A 41 5.09 3.56 -9.49
N PHE A 42 4.96 3.46 -8.16
CA PHE A 42 4.07 2.49 -7.51
C PHE A 42 2.74 3.09 -7.08
N VAL A 43 2.69 4.41 -6.85
CA VAL A 43 1.46 5.10 -6.40
C VAL A 43 0.73 5.83 -7.53
N GLY A 44 1.32 5.88 -8.74
CA GLY A 44 0.83 6.72 -9.85
C GLY A 44 1.38 8.14 -9.74
N GLY A 45 1.59 8.81 -10.87
CA GLY A 45 2.21 10.15 -10.90
C GLY A 45 3.69 10.18 -11.29
N SER A 46 4.21 9.07 -11.83
CA SER A 46 5.36 9.13 -12.73
C SER A 46 4.92 9.67 -14.10
N PHE A 47 5.69 10.61 -14.63
CA PHE A 47 5.55 11.09 -16.01
C PHE A 47 6.58 10.32 -16.85
N LEU A 48 6.22 9.13 -17.29
CA LEU A 48 6.87 8.51 -18.44
C LEU A 48 6.22 9.03 -19.72
#